data_AF-A0A0J8GSV7-F1
#
_entry.id   AF-A0A0J8GSV7-F1
#
_cell.length_a   1.000
_cell.length_b   1.000
_cell.length_c   1.000
_cell.angle_alpha   90.00
_cell.angle_beta   90.00
_cell.angle_gamma   90.00
#
_symmetry.space_group_name_H-M   'P 1'
#
loop_
_entity.id
_entity.type
_entity.pdbx_description
1 polymer ?
#
loop_
_entity_poly.entity_id
_entity_poly.type
_entity_poly.pdbx_seq_one_letter_code
_entity_poly.pdbx_strand_id
1 'polypeptide(L)'
;MRLLGKVAEAVVVKKCNEDIQANRRWGMYARKGKTPHKSLDSFIAIGTGLNSTQRLYPTKYSPSDPQRDIIWINEENKKQELLQITKNTNSAIIAGVQLKVSLDGFKYIYRSDVAKGKYEVPLVYFDLSNDYYKLTNAIYREEPDVKIGVDILRGKDLDPECHDLLVSYYYLILDLVNGKMTMDQMIKDELLFDSFKKEVQEQQGKKVIVV
;
A
#
# COMPACT_ATOMS: atom_id res chain seq x y z
N MET A 1 -0.13 -12.75 5.37
CA MET A 1 -1.47 -12.75 6.03
C MET A 1 -2.43 -11.94 5.16
N ARG A 2 -3.59 -12.49 4.73
CA ARG A 2 -4.47 -11.80 3.77
C ARG A 2 -5.09 -10.52 4.32
N LEU A 3 -5.43 -10.50 5.60
CA LEU A 3 -6.07 -9.34 6.25
C LEU A 3 -5.17 -8.10 6.26
N LEU A 4 -3.90 -8.25 6.63
CA LEU A 4 -2.97 -7.11 6.67
C LEU A 4 -2.69 -6.51 5.29
N GLY A 5 -2.72 -7.33 4.23
CA GLY A 5 -2.69 -6.83 2.85
C GLY A 5 -3.90 -5.95 2.52
N LYS A 6 -5.10 -6.34 2.97
CA LYS A 6 -6.33 -5.54 2.80
C LYS A 6 -6.32 -4.25 3.61
N VAL A 7 -5.75 -4.29 4.82
CA VAL A 7 -5.49 -3.08 5.61
C VAL A 7 -4.55 -2.14 4.85
N ALA A 8 -3.44 -2.65 4.32
CA ALA A 8 -2.49 -1.83 3.56
C ALA A 8 -3.15 -1.19 2.34
N GLU A 9 -3.97 -1.95 1.59
CA GLU A 9 -4.76 -1.44 0.47
C GLU A 9 -5.64 -0.25 0.91
N ALA A 10 -6.41 -0.42 1.98
CA ALA A 10 -7.31 0.62 2.50
C ALA A 10 -6.55 1.87 3.00
N VAL A 11 -5.45 1.67 3.74
CA VAL A 11 -4.64 2.77 4.30
C VAL A 11 -3.98 3.58 3.18
N VAL A 12 -3.37 2.93 2.20
CA VAL A 12 -2.71 3.61 1.08
C VAL A 12 -3.74 4.36 0.22
N VAL A 13 -4.89 3.74 -0.08
CA VAL A 13 -5.98 4.41 -0.81
C VAL A 13 -6.47 5.64 -0.06
N LYS A 14 -6.71 5.53 1.25
CA LYS A 14 -7.14 6.67 2.08
C LYS A 14 -6.12 7.81 2.00
N LYS A 15 -4.85 7.50 2.25
CA LYS A 15 -3.77 8.50 2.26
C LYS A 15 -3.58 9.17 0.90
N CYS A 16 -3.66 8.42 -0.20
CA CYS A 16 -3.59 9.01 -1.55
C CYS A 16 -4.78 9.94 -1.85
N ASN A 17 -5.96 9.72 -1.26
CA ASN A 17 -7.11 10.59 -1.50
C ASN A 17 -7.18 11.78 -0.52
N GLU A 18 -6.47 11.72 0.60
CA GLU A 18 -6.43 12.80 1.61
C GLU A 18 -5.21 13.73 1.47
N ASP A 19 -4.09 13.22 0.95
CA ASP A 19 -2.85 13.99 0.74
C ASP A 19 -2.41 13.95 -0.73
N ILE A 20 -2.44 15.13 -1.37
CA ILE A 20 -2.04 15.31 -2.77
C ILE A 20 -0.57 14.95 -3.03
N GLN A 21 0.34 15.16 -2.05
CA GLN A 21 1.74 14.80 -2.22
C GLN A 21 1.94 13.29 -2.13
N ALA A 22 1.23 12.63 -1.21
CA ALA A 22 1.16 11.17 -1.18
C ALA A 22 0.61 10.63 -2.51
N ASN A 23 -0.49 11.20 -3.02
CA ASN A 23 -1.06 10.80 -4.31
C ASN A 23 -0.05 10.89 -5.46
N ARG A 24 0.64 12.03 -5.58
CA ARG A 24 1.65 12.23 -6.63
C ARG A 24 2.81 11.26 -6.50
N ARG A 25 3.25 10.95 -5.27
CA ARG A 25 4.34 9.99 -5.01
C ARG A 25 3.93 8.57 -5.38
N TRP A 26 2.81 8.10 -4.86
CA TRP A 26 2.30 6.75 -5.13
C TRP A 26 1.93 6.58 -6.61
N GLY A 27 1.23 7.56 -7.20
CA GLY A 27 0.91 7.56 -8.63
C GLY A 27 2.14 7.63 -9.54
N MET A 28 3.22 8.30 -9.13
CA MET A 28 4.51 8.28 -9.82
C MET A 28 5.08 6.86 -9.85
N TYR A 29 5.14 6.18 -8.70
CA TYR A 29 5.64 4.81 -8.66
C TYR A 29 4.74 3.86 -9.45
N ALA A 30 3.42 3.96 -9.30
CA ALA A 30 2.44 3.12 -9.99
C ALA A 30 2.59 3.14 -11.52
N ARG A 31 2.99 4.30 -12.08
CA ARG A 31 3.26 4.47 -13.51
C ARG A 31 4.72 4.25 -13.92
N LYS A 32 5.57 3.74 -13.03
CA LYS A 32 7.03 3.58 -13.22
C LYS A 32 7.73 4.89 -13.59
N GLY A 33 7.23 6.00 -13.07
CA GLY A 33 7.78 7.34 -13.26
C GLY A 33 8.99 7.62 -12.36
N LYS A 34 9.69 8.71 -12.66
CA LYS A 34 10.89 9.15 -11.92
C LYS A 34 10.66 10.35 -11.02
N THR A 35 9.65 11.16 -11.31
CA THR A 35 9.39 12.42 -10.60
C THR A 35 7.90 12.60 -10.37
N PRO A 36 7.46 13.01 -9.15
CA PRO A 36 6.06 13.34 -8.90
C PRO A 36 5.64 14.53 -9.76
N HIS A 37 4.44 14.47 -10.33
CA HIS A 37 3.97 15.49 -11.28
C HIS A 37 2.54 15.91 -11.01
N LYS A 38 2.23 17.21 -11.21
CA LYS A 38 0.89 17.80 -10.96
C LYS A 38 -0.24 17.19 -11.80
N SER A 39 0.10 16.56 -12.94
CA SER A 39 -0.90 15.84 -13.75
C SER A 39 -1.54 14.67 -13.01
N LEU A 40 -0.98 14.22 -11.89
CA LEU A 40 -1.57 13.18 -11.04
C LEU A 40 -2.69 13.72 -10.14
N ASP A 41 -2.82 15.03 -10.01
CA ASP A 41 -3.83 15.67 -9.14
C ASP A 41 -5.25 15.41 -9.66
N SER A 42 -5.40 15.22 -10.97
CA SER A 42 -6.68 14.86 -11.59
C SER A 42 -7.03 13.37 -11.45
N PHE A 43 -6.24 12.59 -10.71
CA PHE A 43 -6.45 11.16 -10.53
C PHE A 43 -6.63 10.81 -9.06
N ILE A 44 -7.61 9.95 -8.79
CA ILE A 44 -7.90 9.41 -7.46
C ILE A 44 -7.48 7.95 -7.39
N ALA A 45 -6.98 7.52 -6.23
CA ALA A 45 -6.61 6.13 -5.99
C ALA A 45 -7.83 5.31 -5.58
N ILE A 46 -7.99 4.11 -6.12
CA ILE A 46 -9.03 3.16 -5.72
C ILE A 46 -8.40 1.77 -5.50
N GLY A 47 -8.87 1.08 -4.45
CA GLY A 47 -8.44 -0.28 -4.15
C GLY A 47 -9.32 -1.30 -4.85
N THR A 48 -8.77 -2.14 -5.72
CA THR A 48 -9.53 -3.05 -6.58
C THR A 48 -10.30 -4.11 -5.81
N GLY A 49 -9.91 -4.40 -4.57
CA GLY A 49 -10.57 -5.36 -3.70
C GLY A 49 -11.32 -4.74 -2.52
N LEU A 50 -11.51 -3.42 -2.48
CA LEU A 50 -12.28 -2.73 -1.45
C LEU A 50 -13.78 -2.69 -1.77
N ASN A 51 -14.62 -2.81 -0.73
CA ASN A 51 -16.08 -2.69 -0.86
C ASN A 51 -16.52 -1.30 -1.34
N SER A 52 -15.75 -0.25 -1.03
CA SER A 52 -15.99 1.10 -1.56
C SER A 52 -15.92 1.10 -3.08
N THR A 53 -14.93 0.43 -3.66
CA THR A 53 -14.78 0.27 -5.12
C THR A 53 -15.90 -0.56 -5.71
N GLN A 54 -16.31 -1.66 -5.07
CA GLN A 54 -17.47 -2.44 -5.53
C GLN A 54 -18.73 -1.58 -5.67
N ARG A 55 -18.95 -0.66 -4.72
CA ARG A 55 -20.13 0.20 -4.71
C ARG A 55 -20.05 1.37 -5.69
N LEU A 56 -18.91 2.05 -5.74
CA LEU A 56 -18.76 3.31 -6.47
C LEU A 56 -18.23 3.11 -7.90
N TYR A 57 -17.41 2.08 -8.11
CA TYR A 57 -16.72 1.79 -9.36
C TYR A 57 -16.79 0.27 -9.67
N PRO A 58 -17.99 -0.32 -9.82
CA PRO A 58 -18.17 -1.76 -9.92
C PRO A 58 -17.40 -2.40 -11.10
N THR A 59 -17.18 -1.65 -12.18
CA THR A 59 -16.39 -2.11 -13.34
C THR A 59 -14.88 -2.17 -13.08
N LYS A 60 -14.42 -1.61 -11.96
CA LYS A 60 -13.02 -1.60 -11.51
C LYS A 60 -12.80 -2.49 -10.29
N TYR A 61 -13.87 -3.02 -9.71
CA TYR A 61 -13.79 -3.95 -8.59
C TYR A 61 -13.39 -5.32 -9.11
N SER A 62 -12.22 -5.79 -8.69
CA SER A 62 -11.69 -7.09 -9.06
C SER A 62 -10.96 -7.71 -7.87
N PRO A 63 -11.69 -8.24 -6.87
CA PRO A 63 -11.10 -8.80 -5.66
C PRO A 63 -10.29 -10.08 -5.92
N SER A 64 -10.48 -10.69 -7.09
CA SER A 64 -9.75 -11.86 -7.57
C SER A 64 -8.68 -11.52 -8.60
N ASP A 65 -8.56 -10.27 -9.08
CA ASP A 65 -7.45 -9.88 -9.97
C ASP A 65 -6.14 -9.98 -9.18
N PRO A 66 -5.25 -10.90 -9.56
CA PRO A 66 -4.02 -11.11 -8.84
C PRO A 66 -2.96 -10.07 -9.18
N GLN A 67 -3.23 -9.04 -10.02
CA GLN A 67 -2.21 -8.14 -10.57
C GLN A 67 -2.06 -6.80 -9.84
N ARG A 68 -3.16 -6.19 -9.40
CA ARG A 68 -3.18 -4.81 -8.92
C ARG A 68 -4.09 -4.70 -7.70
N ASP A 69 -3.53 -4.29 -6.58
CA ASP A 69 -4.34 -3.96 -5.40
C ASP A 69 -4.88 -2.53 -5.49
N ILE A 70 -4.12 -1.60 -6.09
CA ILE A 70 -4.50 -0.19 -6.23
C ILE A 70 -4.27 0.28 -7.66
N ILE A 71 -5.25 1.02 -8.19
CA ILE A 71 -5.17 1.72 -9.48
C ILE A 71 -5.60 3.18 -9.32
N TRP A 72 -5.29 4.00 -10.32
CA TRP A 72 -5.66 5.41 -10.37
C TRP A 72 -6.63 5.65 -11.52
N ILE A 73 -7.75 6.33 -11.23
CA ILE A 73 -8.76 6.73 -12.22
C ILE A 73 -8.89 8.25 -12.25
N ASN A 74 -9.13 8.80 -13.44
CA ASN A 74 -9.31 10.24 -13.59
C ASN A 74 -10.59 10.69 -12.86
N GLU A 75 -10.52 11.82 -12.16
CA GLU A 75 -11.61 12.29 -11.32
C GLU A 75 -12.82 12.75 -12.13
N GLU A 76 -12.60 13.46 -13.23
CA GLU A 76 -13.64 13.99 -14.11
C GLU A 76 -14.20 12.89 -15.03
N ASN A 77 -13.33 12.01 -15.53
CA ASN A 77 -13.70 10.88 -16.36
C ASN A 77 -13.29 9.55 -15.71
N LYS A 78 -14.17 9.00 -14.86
CA LYS A 78 -13.93 7.74 -14.12
C LYS A 78 -13.65 6.51 -15.01
N LYS A 79 -13.91 6.57 -16.32
CA LYS A 79 -13.55 5.50 -17.27
C LYS A 79 -12.07 5.52 -17.65
N GLN A 80 -11.42 6.67 -17.53
CA GLN A 80 -10.01 6.84 -17.86
C GLN A 80 -9.14 6.41 -16.69
N GLU A 81 -8.24 5.47 -16.95
CA GLU A 81 -7.24 5.01 -16.00
C GLU A 81 -5.89 5.69 -16.25
N LEU A 82 -5.09 5.80 -15.19
CA LEU A 82 -3.70 6.20 -15.31
C LEU A 82 -2.92 5.09 -16.04
N LEU A 83 -1.99 5.48 -16.90
CA LEU A 83 -1.16 4.56 -17.71
C LEU A 83 0.29 4.58 -17.25
N GLN A 84 0.96 3.42 -17.33
CA GLN A 84 2.40 3.33 -17.08
C GLN A 84 3.20 4.09 -18.14
N ILE A 85 4.41 4.52 -17.80
CA ILE A 85 5.35 5.15 -18.70
C ILE A 85 6.33 4.10 -19.24
N THR A 86 6.48 4.03 -20.56
CA THR A 86 7.52 3.26 -21.24
C THR A 86 8.26 4.18 -22.21
N LYS A 87 9.61 4.22 -22.17
CA LYS A 87 10.43 5.05 -23.08
C LYS A 87 9.95 6.52 -23.17
N ASN A 88 9.59 7.11 -22.03
CA ASN A 88 9.09 8.49 -21.89
C ASN A 88 7.71 8.80 -22.52
N THR A 89 6.98 7.79 -22.99
CA THR A 89 5.59 7.94 -23.44
C THR A 89 4.65 7.10 -22.57
N ASN A 90 3.35 7.43 -22.57
CA ASN A 90 2.35 6.56 -21.96
C ASN A 90 2.29 5.24 -22.72
N SER A 91 2.24 4.14 -21.98
CA SER A 91 2.04 2.79 -22.51
C SER A 91 0.55 2.45 -22.54
N ALA A 92 0.19 1.32 -23.17
CA ALA A 92 -1.16 0.77 -23.09
C ALA A 92 -1.44 0.04 -21.75
N ILE A 93 -0.45 -0.04 -20.85
CA ILE A 93 -0.57 -0.78 -19.58
C ILE A 93 -1.12 0.16 -18.51
N ILE A 94 -2.20 -0.28 -17.85
CA ILE A 94 -2.80 0.44 -16.72
C ILE A 94 -1.79 0.49 -15.57
N ALA A 95 -1.53 1.71 -15.09
CA ALA A 95 -0.73 1.97 -13.91
C ALA A 95 -1.45 1.46 -12.66
N GLY A 96 -0.66 0.91 -11.74
CA GLY A 96 -1.16 0.41 -10.47
C GLY A 96 -0.01 -0.04 -9.60
N VAL A 97 -0.33 -0.54 -8.42
CA VAL A 97 0.63 -1.19 -7.53
C VAL A 97 0.05 -2.47 -6.98
N GLN A 98 0.92 -3.46 -6.81
CA GLN A 98 0.65 -4.62 -5.97
C GLN A 98 1.26 -4.39 -4.60
N LEU A 99 0.49 -4.60 -3.54
CA LEU A 99 0.99 -4.54 -2.17
C LEU A 99 1.32 -5.95 -1.64
N LYS A 100 2.39 -6.02 -0.87
CA LYS A 100 2.73 -7.19 -0.05
C LYS A 100 3.12 -6.75 1.34
N VAL A 101 2.60 -7.45 2.33
CA VAL A 101 2.93 -7.23 3.73
C VAL A 101 3.29 -8.58 4.36
N SER A 102 4.52 -8.70 4.87
CA SER A 102 5.05 -9.97 5.37
C SER A 102 6.24 -9.76 6.31
N LEU A 103 6.39 -10.70 7.25
CA LEU A 103 7.61 -10.89 8.05
C LEU A 103 8.68 -11.73 7.34
N ASP A 104 8.34 -12.33 6.19
CA ASP A 104 9.24 -13.20 5.41
C ASP A 104 9.00 -12.93 3.92
N GLY A 105 9.89 -12.14 3.32
CA GLY A 105 9.85 -11.78 1.91
C GLY A 105 10.33 -12.92 1.00
N PHE A 106 11.25 -13.76 1.45
CA PHE A 106 11.77 -14.87 0.64
C PHE A 106 10.71 -15.92 0.32
N LYS A 107 9.89 -16.27 1.32
CA LYS A 107 8.82 -17.25 1.15
C LYS A 107 7.65 -16.72 0.32
N TYR A 108 7.27 -15.46 0.53
CA TYR A 108 6.00 -14.91 0.04
C TYR A 108 6.11 -13.91 -1.11
N ILE A 109 7.31 -13.47 -1.46
CA ILE A 109 7.57 -12.53 -2.56
C ILE A 109 8.54 -13.17 -3.54
N TYR A 110 9.71 -13.61 -3.07
CA TYR A 110 10.75 -14.05 -3.99
C TYR A 110 10.33 -15.25 -4.86
N ARG A 111 10.04 -16.37 -4.21
CA ARG A 111 9.75 -17.65 -4.89
C ARG A 111 8.37 -17.69 -5.54
N SER A 112 7.41 -16.98 -4.98
CA SER A 112 6.01 -17.04 -5.40
C SER A 112 5.65 -16.04 -6.48
N ASP A 113 6.30 -14.88 -6.49
CA ASP A 113 5.87 -13.74 -7.27
C ASP A 113 6.96 -13.23 -8.22
N VAL A 114 8.16 -12.95 -7.70
CA VAL A 114 9.25 -12.32 -8.48
C VAL A 114 9.85 -13.29 -9.50
N ALA A 115 10.30 -14.47 -9.06
CA ALA A 115 10.87 -15.51 -9.93
C ALA A 115 9.89 -16.03 -11.00
N LYS A 116 8.60 -15.69 -10.88
CA LYS A 116 7.55 -16.09 -11.82
C LYS A 116 7.10 -14.94 -12.73
N GLY A 117 7.70 -13.76 -12.63
CA GLY A 117 7.29 -12.58 -13.41
C GLY A 117 5.80 -12.25 -13.22
N LYS A 118 5.26 -12.48 -12.02
CA LYS A 118 3.81 -12.54 -11.81
C LYS A 118 3.10 -11.21 -12.02
N TYR A 119 3.80 -10.10 -11.81
CA TYR A 119 3.22 -8.75 -11.76
C TYR A 119 3.73 -7.87 -12.90
N GLU A 120 2.82 -7.27 -13.65
CA GLU A 120 3.15 -6.26 -14.67
C GLU A 120 3.37 -4.86 -14.05
N VAL A 121 2.88 -4.66 -12.83
CA VAL A 121 2.96 -3.41 -12.07
C VAL A 121 4.02 -3.51 -10.97
N PRO A 122 4.51 -2.37 -10.46
CA PRO A 122 5.41 -2.36 -9.31
C PRO A 122 4.82 -3.07 -8.09
N LEU A 123 5.65 -3.88 -7.46
CA LEU A 123 5.37 -4.54 -6.19
C LEU A 123 5.94 -3.72 -5.04
N VAL A 124 5.07 -3.24 -4.17
CA VAL A 124 5.46 -2.53 -2.95
C VAL A 124 5.44 -3.50 -1.78
N TYR A 125 6.63 -3.76 -1.23
CA TYR A 125 6.81 -4.64 -0.09
C TYR A 125 6.95 -3.85 1.22
N PHE A 126 5.97 -4.00 2.10
CA PHE A 126 6.07 -3.63 3.51
C PHE A 126 6.74 -4.77 4.31
N ASP A 127 8.04 -4.62 4.51
CA ASP A 127 8.95 -5.58 5.15
C ASP A 127 8.91 -5.47 6.68
N LEU A 128 7.94 -6.13 7.30
CA LEU A 128 7.70 -6.02 8.75
C LEU A 128 8.89 -6.50 9.61
N SER A 129 9.79 -7.33 9.04
CA SER A 129 10.99 -7.85 9.69
C SER A 129 12.28 -7.20 9.18
N ASN A 130 12.19 -6.12 8.40
CA ASN A 130 13.32 -5.39 7.85
C ASN A 130 14.23 -6.26 6.93
N ASP A 131 13.64 -7.19 6.17
CA ASP A 131 14.36 -8.12 5.30
C ASP A 131 14.46 -7.67 3.82
N TYR A 132 13.93 -6.49 3.48
CA TYR A 132 13.86 -5.98 2.11
C TYR A 132 15.22 -5.98 1.38
N TYR A 133 16.28 -5.48 2.00
CA TYR A 133 17.60 -5.40 1.33
C TYR A 133 18.23 -6.79 1.15
N LYS A 134 17.98 -7.72 2.09
CA LYS A 134 18.44 -9.11 1.93
C LYS A 134 17.73 -9.78 0.76
N LEU A 135 16.41 -9.58 0.68
CA LEU A 135 15.56 -10.07 -0.41
C LEU A 135 15.99 -9.51 -1.76
N THR A 136 16.13 -8.19 -1.87
CA THR A 136 16.46 -7.53 -3.15
C THR A 136 17.89 -7.81 -3.60
N ASN A 137 18.84 -8.03 -2.69
CA ASN A 137 20.17 -8.55 -3.04
C ASN A 137 20.13 -9.97 -3.62
N ALA A 138 19.23 -10.83 -3.16
CA ALA A 138 19.04 -12.15 -3.76
C ALA A 138 18.43 -12.04 -5.17
N ILE A 139 17.35 -11.25 -5.29
CA ILE A 139 16.69 -10.98 -6.58
C ILE A 139 17.67 -10.39 -7.58
N TYR A 140 18.46 -9.40 -7.20
CA TYR A 140 19.42 -8.77 -8.10
C TYR A 140 20.46 -9.75 -8.67
N ARG A 141 20.83 -10.79 -7.90
CA ARG A 141 21.79 -11.81 -8.35
C ARG A 141 21.17 -12.86 -9.27
N GLU A 142 19.90 -13.18 -9.05
CA GLU A 142 19.25 -14.34 -9.67
C GLU A 142 18.26 -13.93 -10.78
N GLU A 143 17.75 -12.70 -10.77
CA GLU A 143 16.70 -12.17 -11.66
C GLU A 143 17.12 -10.80 -12.22
N PRO A 144 18.08 -10.75 -13.18
CA PRO A 144 18.71 -9.51 -13.64
C PRO A 144 17.77 -8.54 -14.36
N ASP A 145 16.63 -9.03 -14.87
CA ASP A 145 15.64 -8.20 -15.57
C ASP A 145 14.74 -7.41 -14.61
N VAL A 146 14.74 -7.76 -13.32
CA VAL A 146 13.91 -7.11 -12.29
C VAL A 146 14.62 -5.85 -11.78
N LYS A 147 14.01 -4.68 -11.99
CA LYS A 147 14.61 -3.40 -11.58
C LYS A 147 14.22 -3.06 -10.16
N ILE A 148 15.15 -3.22 -9.22
CA ILE A 148 14.98 -2.77 -7.84
C ILE A 148 14.82 -1.23 -7.82
N GLY A 149 13.85 -0.73 -7.07
CA GLY A 149 13.48 0.69 -7.05
C GLY A 149 12.50 1.11 -8.15
N VAL A 150 12.11 0.20 -9.04
CA VAL A 150 11.09 0.45 -10.09
C VAL A 150 10.03 -0.64 -10.08
N ASP A 151 10.43 -1.90 -10.24
CA ASP A 151 9.54 -3.06 -10.25
C ASP A 151 9.31 -3.61 -8.84
N ILE A 152 10.29 -3.44 -7.95
CA ILE A 152 10.17 -3.79 -6.53
C ILE A 152 10.56 -2.58 -5.71
N LEU A 153 9.66 -2.20 -4.81
CA LEU A 153 9.75 -0.99 -4.00
C LEU A 153 9.60 -1.36 -2.53
N ARG A 154 10.32 -0.64 -1.67
CA ARG A 154 10.15 -0.80 -0.23
C ARG A 154 9.06 0.13 0.27
N GLY A 155 8.02 -0.44 0.87
CA GLY A 155 6.91 0.33 1.44
C GLY A 155 7.37 1.35 2.49
N LYS A 156 8.37 1.00 3.31
CA LYS A 156 8.96 1.91 4.29
C LYS A 156 9.60 3.15 3.67
N ASP A 157 10.27 3.01 2.53
CA ASP A 157 10.95 4.13 1.86
C ASP A 157 9.93 5.03 1.14
N LEU A 158 8.80 4.47 0.71
CA LEU A 158 7.70 5.20 0.08
C LEU A 158 6.87 5.98 1.10
N ASP A 159 6.52 5.31 2.20
CA ASP A 159 5.59 5.79 3.20
C ASP A 159 5.92 5.19 4.59
N PRO A 160 6.84 5.83 5.33
CA PRO A 160 7.27 5.35 6.65
C PRO A 160 6.11 5.22 7.65
N GLU A 161 5.20 6.21 7.66
CA GLU A 161 4.04 6.21 8.56
C GLU A 161 3.10 5.05 8.27
N CYS A 162 2.82 4.76 6.99
CA CYS A 162 2.01 3.60 6.62
C CYS A 162 2.70 2.30 7.01
N HIS A 163 4.02 2.21 6.85
CA HIS A 163 4.78 1.05 7.29
C HIS A 163 4.70 0.82 8.80
N ASP A 164 4.94 1.87 9.60
CA ASP A 164 4.91 1.78 11.05
C ASP A 164 3.50 1.45 11.57
N LEU A 165 2.45 1.97 10.92
CA LEU A 165 1.06 1.59 11.20
C LEU A 165 0.81 0.10 10.94
N LEU A 166 1.30 -0.43 9.82
CA LEU A 166 1.16 -1.85 9.48
C LEU A 166 1.93 -2.77 10.43
N VAL A 167 3.10 -2.34 10.91
CA VAL A 167 3.85 -3.05 11.97
C VAL A 167 3.04 -3.10 13.26
N SER A 168 2.48 -1.96 13.68
CA SER A 168 1.63 -1.88 14.88
C SER A 168 0.39 -2.77 14.76
N TYR A 169 -0.27 -2.75 13.61
CA TYR A 169 -1.47 -3.57 13.37
C TYR A 169 -1.18 -5.06 13.28
N TYR A 170 0.03 -5.46 12.89
CA TYR A 170 0.40 -6.88 12.80
C TYR A 170 0.20 -7.58 14.15
N TYR A 171 0.71 -7.01 15.24
CA TYR A 171 0.60 -7.61 16.57
C TYR A 171 -0.84 -7.64 17.07
N LEU A 172 -1.57 -6.53 16.91
CA LEU A 172 -2.99 -6.45 17.29
C LEU A 172 -3.83 -7.49 16.54
N ILE A 173 -3.65 -7.60 15.23
CA ILE A 173 -4.36 -8.57 14.39
C ILE A 173 -3.96 -10.00 14.76
N LEU A 174 -2.67 -10.25 15.04
CA LEU A 174 -2.19 -11.57 15.43
C LEU A 174 -2.83 -12.01 16.75
N ASP A 175 -2.93 -11.12 17.73
CA ASP A 175 -3.54 -11.42 19.02
C ASP A 175 -5.05 -11.61 18.93
N LEU A 176 -5.74 -10.81 18.10
CA LEU A 176 -7.16 -11.01 17.78
C LEU A 176 -7.40 -12.38 17.12
N VAL A 177 -6.63 -12.72 16.08
CA VAL A 177 -6.80 -13.96 15.33
C VAL A 177 -6.47 -15.19 16.17
N ASN A 178 -5.48 -15.09 17.06
CA ASN A 178 -5.13 -16.17 17.98
C ASN A 178 -6.06 -16.27 19.19
N GLY A 179 -7.07 -15.41 19.31
CA GLY A 179 -8.00 -15.38 20.44
C GLY A 179 -7.34 -14.96 21.76
N LYS A 180 -6.15 -14.34 21.70
CA LYS A 180 -5.45 -13.78 22.87
C LYS A 180 -6.05 -12.45 23.32
N MET A 181 -6.72 -11.76 22.40
CA MET A 181 -7.44 -10.52 22.62
C MET A 181 -8.80 -10.60 21.92
N THR A 182 -9.85 -10.06 22.53
CA THR A 182 -11.15 -9.85 21.88
C THR A 182 -11.29 -8.42 21.38
N MET A 183 -12.25 -8.18 20.46
CA MET A 183 -12.57 -6.82 20.03
C MET A 183 -12.98 -5.93 21.21
N ASP A 184 -13.72 -6.48 22.17
CA ASP A 184 -14.11 -5.74 23.38
C ASP A 184 -12.90 -5.37 24.25
N GLN A 185 -11.92 -6.27 24.40
CA GLN A 185 -10.69 -5.98 25.12
C GLN A 185 -9.85 -4.93 24.42
N MET A 186 -9.75 -4.99 23.08
CA MET A 186 -9.05 -3.97 22.28
C MET A 186 -9.69 -2.58 22.43
N ILE A 187 -11.02 -2.51 22.46
CA ILE A 187 -11.76 -1.25 22.62
C ILE A 187 -11.71 -0.72 24.06
N LYS A 188 -11.66 -1.63 25.05
CA LYS A 188 -11.66 -1.30 26.49
C LYS A 188 -10.26 -1.14 27.09
N ASP A 189 -9.19 -1.37 26.33
CA ASP A 189 -7.84 -1.12 26.79
C ASP A 189 -7.66 0.40 26.97
N GLU A 190 -7.83 0.87 28.21
CA GLU A 190 -7.77 2.29 28.58
C GLU A 190 -6.43 2.93 28.19
N LEU A 191 -5.32 2.18 28.22
CA LEU A 191 -4.00 2.67 27.84
C LEU A 191 -3.86 2.88 26.33
N LEU A 192 -4.39 1.95 25.53
CA LEU A 192 -4.46 2.10 24.06
C LEU A 192 -5.43 3.20 23.67
N PHE A 193 -6.60 3.27 24.32
CA PHE A 193 -7.62 4.25 24.01
C PHE A 193 -7.22 5.67 24.43
N ASP A 194 -6.57 5.85 25.58
CA ASP A 194 -6.05 7.15 26.03
C ASP A 194 -4.85 7.60 25.20
N SER A 195 -3.95 6.69 24.80
CA SER A 195 -2.87 7.03 23.86
C SER A 195 -3.43 7.47 22.51
N PHE A 196 -4.38 6.70 21.95
CA PHE A 196 -5.01 7.03 20.68
C PHE A 196 -5.83 8.33 20.75
N LYS A 197 -6.58 8.54 21.84
CA LYS A 197 -7.35 9.77 22.09
C LYS A 197 -6.44 10.98 22.20
N LYS A 198 -5.31 10.85 22.89
CA LYS A 198 -4.28 11.91 22.98
C LYS A 198 -3.71 12.23 21.60
N GLU A 199 -3.34 11.21 20.83
CA GLU A 199 -2.78 11.36 19.48
C GLU A 199 -3.77 12.04 18.51
N VAL A 200 -5.05 11.64 18.55
CA VAL A 200 -6.13 12.25 17.75
C VAL A 200 -6.41 13.69 18.19
N GLN A 201 -6.31 14.01 19.48
CA GLN A 201 -6.48 15.37 19.98
C GLN A 201 -5.30 16.29 19.58
N GLU A 202 -4.08 15.76 19.60
CA GLU A 202 -2.87 16.45 19.15
C GLU A 202 -2.91 16.73 17.64
N GLN A 203 -3.35 15.76 16.83
CA GLN A 203 -3.53 15.92 15.38
C GLN A 203 -4.64 16.92 15.01
N GLN A 204 -5.63 17.13 15.89
CA GLN A 204 -6.69 18.13 15.73
C GLN A 204 -6.30 19.52 16.28
N GLY A 205 -5.04 19.73 16.67
CA GLY A 205 -4.54 21.02 17.14
C GLY A 205 -5.09 21.44 18.53
N LYS A 206 -5.68 20.51 19.28
CA LYS A 206 -6.11 20.78 20.66
C LYS A 206 -4.92 20.54 21.59
N LYS A 207 -4.45 21.61 22.25
CA LYS A 207 -3.48 21.49 23.35
C LYS A 207 -4.09 20.64 24.46
N VAL A 208 -3.56 19.44 24.66
CA VAL A 208 -3.86 18.62 25.84
C VAL A 208 -3.04 19.20 27.00
N ILE A 209 -3.70 19.91 27.92
CA ILE A 209 -3.13 20.23 29.23
C ILE A 209 -3.31 18.97 30.06
N VAL A 210 -2.20 18.29 30.36
CA VAL A 210 -2.19 17.17 31.32
C VAL A 210 -2.23 17.77 32.72
N VAL A 211 -3.22 17.39 33.51
CA VAL A 211 -3.24 17.55 34.98
C VAL A 211 -3.08 16.16 35.59
#